data_AF-A0A5J9VZR9-F1
#
_entry.id   AF-A0A5J9VZR9-F1
#
_cell.length_a   1.000
_cell.length_b   1.000
_cell.length_c   1.000
_cell.angle_alpha   90.00
_cell.angle_beta   90.00
_cell.angle_gamma   90.00
#
_symmetry.space_group_name_H-M   'P 1'
#
loop_
_entity.id
_entity.type
_entity.pdbx_description
1 polymer ?
#
loop_
_entity_poly.entity_id
_entity_poly.type
_entity_poly.pdbx_seq_one_letter_code
_entity_poly.pdbx_strand_id
1 'polypeptide(L)'
;MPVSVPASDCYDFDTKRGAFTRDNVYYCNVRCHDKFVIAKYELGSHSLSTINPPDNYRNCSLLMPNKNGNLELAGIKDSSLYLWSRMLNPEGNDEWIQTRVVELDELFSIDKSCKHVFVSGFAEDVGFIYLSTNNDVVFMFELKSGRVTKVSELGGFYPIFPFIKFYTPDYGSTKLPPPAKTCFTSGMGIVAVQSSIKS
;
A
#
# COMPACT_ATOMS: atom_id res chain seq x y z
N MET A 1 30.25 -3.70 13.30
CA MET A 1 30.31 -4.65 12.16
C MET A 1 28.88 -4.80 11.64
N PRO A 2 28.59 -4.52 10.37
CA PRO A 2 27.25 -4.76 9.85
C PRO A 2 27.08 -6.27 9.64
N VAL A 3 26.04 -6.83 10.27
CA VAL A 3 25.65 -8.23 10.07
C VAL A 3 25.00 -8.33 8.71
N SER A 4 25.72 -8.87 7.74
CA SER A 4 25.16 -9.30 6.46
C SER A 4 24.40 -10.61 6.67
N VAL A 5 23.08 -10.56 6.48
CA VAL A 5 22.22 -11.75 6.45
C VAL A 5 22.33 -12.38 5.05
N PRO A 6 22.59 -13.69 4.93
CA PRO A 6 22.74 -14.32 3.63
C PRO A 6 21.39 -14.37 2.90
N ALA A 7 21.42 -13.95 1.64
CA ALA A 7 20.30 -14.07 0.71
C ALA A 7 20.18 -15.53 0.27
N SER A 8 19.27 -16.27 0.89
CA SER A 8 18.79 -17.55 0.38
C SER A 8 17.32 -17.69 0.78
N ASP A 9 16.51 -17.96 -0.23
CA ASP A 9 15.05 -18.06 -0.23
C ASP A 9 14.35 -16.69 -0.15
N CYS A 10 13.40 -16.46 -1.07
CA CYS A 10 12.73 -15.19 -1.29
C CYS A 10 11.99 -14.70 -0.03
N TYR A 11 12.70 -14.06 0.88
CA TYR A 11 12.12 -13.29 1.96
C TYR A 11 11.79 -11.91 1.40
N ASP A 12 10.56 -11.79 0.92
CA ASP A 12 9.93 -10.54 0.55
C ASP A 12 9.91 -9.66 1.81
N PHE A 13 10.90 -8.78 1.97
CA PHE A 13 10.71 -7.62 2.82
C PHE A 13 9.52 -6.90 2.23
N ASP A 14 8.47 -6.68 3.03
CA ASP A 14 7.36 -5.85 2.58
C ASP A 14 7.93 -4.46 2.29
N THR A 15 8.20 -4.20 1.00
CA THR A 15 8.78 -2.96 0.52
C THR A 15 7.76 -1.83 0.52
N LYS A 16 6.50 -2.11 0.92
CA LYS A 16 5.48 -1.10 1.13
C LYS A 16 5.90 -0.15 2.25
N ARG A 17 5.59 1.13 2.09
CA ARG A 17 5.87 2.14 3.12
C ARG A 17 5.10 1.82 4.39
N GLY A 18 5.73 2.07 5.54
CA GLY A 18 5.01 2.08 6.80
C GLY A 18 3.95 3.18 6.83
N ALA A 19 2.85 2.93 7.55
CA ALA A 19 1.82 3.94 7.78
C ALA A 19 2.23 4.82 8.95
N PHE A 20 2.08 6.14 8.82
CA PHE A 20 2.31 7.08 9.91
C PHE A 20 0.98 7.67 10.36
N THR A 21 0.65 7.51 11.65
CA THR A 21 -0.53 8.17 12.22
C THR A 21 -0.35 8.47 13.71
N ARG A 22 -0.78 9.66 14.15
CA ARG A 22 -0.78 10.11 15.56
C ARG A 22 0.54 9.80 16.28
N ASP A 23 1.67 10.19 15.68
CA ASP A 23 3.04 9.96 16.19
C ASP A 23 3.48 8.51 16.30
N ASN A 24 2.79 7.59 15.62
CA ASN A 24 3.15 6.19 15.54
C ASN A 24 3.47 5.81 14.10
N VAL A 25 4.53 5.02 13.93
CA VAL A 25 4.88 4.39 12.65
C VAL A 25 4.54 2.92 12.72
N TYR A 26 3.82 2.43 11.71
CA TYR A 26 3.37 1.05 11.63
C TYR A 26 3.97 0.35 10.42
N TYR A 27 4.49 -0.86 10.63
CA TYR A 27 5.00 -1.71 9.56
C TYR A 27 4.21 -3.01 9.51
N CYS A 28 3.69 -3.35 8.33
CA CYS A 28 2.92 -4.57 8.13
C CYS A 28 3.85 -5.77 7.88
N ASN A 29 3.31 -6.98 8.03
CA ASN A 29 3.96 -8.22 7.61
C ASN A 29 5.35 -8.44 8.24
N VAL A 30 5.54 -7.97 9.48
CA VAL A 30 6.77 -8.20 10.22
C VAL A 30 6.76 -9.62 10.77
N ARG A 31 7.77 -10.42 10.41
CA ARG A 31 7.89 -11.79 10.92
C ARG A 31 8.33 -11.76 12.38
N CYS A 32 7.53 -12.35 13.25
CA CYS A 32 7.81 -12.53 14.67
C CYS A 32 7.50 -13.98 15.05
N HIS A 33 8.54 -14.78 15.30
CA HIS A 33 8.42 -16.24 15.42
C HIS A 33 7.72 -16.85 14.19
N ASP A 34 6.67 -17.64 14.42
CA ASP A 34 5.90 -18.36 13.38
C ASP A 34 4.68 -17.57 12.87
N LYS A 35 4.59 -16.27 13.19
CA LYS A 35 3.47 -15.41 12.76
C LYS A 35 3.95 -14.09 12.15
N PHE A 36 3.07 -13.51 11.33
CA PHE A 36 3.20 -12.14 10.86
C PHE A 36 2.43 -11.20 11.78
N VAL A 37 3.08 -10.12 12.20
CA VAL A 37 2.52 -9.08 13.06
C VAL A 37 2.66 -7.72 12.41
N ILE A 38 1.96 -6.74 12.98
CA ILE A 38 2.18 -5.33 12.69
C ILE A 38 3.10 -4.78 13.78
N ALA A 39 4.27 -4.27 13.39
CA ALA A 39 5.12 -3.55 14.32
C ALA A 39 4.60 -2.11 14.48
N LYS A 40 4.47 -1.63 15.72
CA LYS A 40 4.13 -0.25 16.07
C LYS A 40 5.33 0.38 16.76
N TYR A 41 5.85 1.46 16.19
CA TYR A 41 6.88 2.29 16.81
C TYR A 41 6.27 3.61 17.25
N GLU A 42 6.31 3.90 18.54
CA GLU A 42 5.83 5.17 19.11
C GLU A 42 6.97 6.18 19.15
N LEU A 43 6.84 7.29 18.42
CA LEU A 43 7.92 8.27 18.31
C LEU A 43 8.24 8.93 19.67
N GLY A 44 7.21 9.29 20.44
CA GLY A 44 7.37 10.03 21.69
C GLY A 44 8.03 9.23 22.81
N SER A 45 7.73 7.94 22.91
CA SER A 45 8.29 7.05 23.94
C SER A 45 9.48 6.24 23.45
N HIS A 46 9.82 6.32 22.15
CA HIS A 46 10.80 5.47 21.47
C HIS A 46 10.57 3.97 21.71
N SER A 47 9.32 3.56 21.90
CA SER A 47 8.96 2.19 22.22
C SER A 47 8.51 1.42 20.98
N LEU A 48 8.86 0.14 20.93
CA LEU A 48 8.43 -0.78 19.90
C LEU A 48 7.47 -1.80 20.52
N SER A 49 6.29 -1.92 19.95
CA SER A 49 5.29 -2.91 20.32
C SER A 49 4.76 -3.63 19.08
N THR A 50 3.91 -4.64 19.29
CA THR A 50 3.32 -5.42 18.21
C THR A 50 1.81 -5.43 18.32
N ILE A 51 1.16 -5.47 17.15
CA ILE A 51 -0.27 -5.55 17.00
C ILE A 51 -0.58 -6.75 16.12
N ASN A 52 -1.57 -7.55 16.50
CA ASN A 52 -2.04 -8.63 15.64
C ASN A 52 -2.84 -8.03 14.46
N PRO A 53 -2.59 -8.47 13.21
CA PRO A 53 -3.45 -8.11 12.08
C PRO A 53 -4.86 -8.71 12.26
N PRO A 54 -5.88 -8.18 11.57
CA PRO A 54 -7.25 -8.67 11.69
C PRO A 54 -7.44 -10.08 11.10
N ASP A 55 -6.64 -10.45 10.10
CA ASP A 55 -6.62 -11.78 9.48
C ASP A 55 -5.21 -12.03 8.89
N ASN A 56 -4.97 -13.26 8.46
CA ASN A 56 -3.77 -13.67 7.75
C ASN A 56 -3.90 -13.43 6.24
N TYR A 57 -3.27 -12.35 5.77
CA TYR A 57 -3.25 -11.96 4.36
C TYR A 57 -2.01 -12.43 3.59
N ARG A 58 -1.20 -13.35 4.11
CA ARG A 58 0.00 -13.92 3.42
C ARG A 58 0.89 -12.86 2.73
N ASN A 59 1.13 -11.73 3.37
CA ASN A 59 1.90 -10.57 2.85
C ASN A 59 1.21 -9.71 1.76
N CYS A 60 -0.02 -10.02 1.40
CA CYS A 60 -0.86 -9.25 0.46
C CYS A 60 -1.67 -8.15 1.16
N SER A 61 -1.14 -7.57 2.23
CA SER A 61 -1.76 -6.47 2.97
C SER A 61 -0.92 -5.19 2.91
N LEU A 62 -1.61 -4.07 3.07
CA LEU A 62 -1.04 -2.73 3.14
C LEU A 62 -1.70 -1.97 4.30
N LEU A 63 -0.87 -1.30 5.09
CA LEU A 63 -1.34 -0.34 6.09
C LEU A 63 -1.42 1.05 5.47
N MET A 64 -2.46 1.79 5.85
CA MET A 64 -2.67 3.15 5.38
C MET A 64 -3.25 4.03 6.48
N PRO A 65 -2.82 5.29 6.60
CA PRO A 65 -3.51 6.26 7.45
C PRO A 65 -4.82 6.69 6.78
N ASN A 66 -5.86 6.92 7.58
CA ASN A 66 -7.07 7.54 7.09
C ASN A 66 -7.15 9.02 7.49
N LYS A 67 -8.11 9.75 6.90
CA LYS A 67 -8.28 11.20 7.13
C LYS A 67 -8.56 11.59 8.58
N ASN A 68 -9.02 10.65 9.41
CA ASN A 68 -9.31 10.86 10.82
C ASN A 68 -8.12 10.47 11.72
N GLY A 69 -6.98 10.09 11.13
CA GLY A 69 -5.80 9.61 11.85
C GLY A 69 -5.97 8.22 12.47
N ASN A 70 -6.92 7.42 11.99
CA ASN A 70 -6.96 6.00 12.36
C ASN A 70 -6.11 5.19 11.39
N LEU A 71 -5.58 4.06 11.87
CA LEU A 71 -4.87 3.11 11.05
C LEU A 71 -5.87 2.24 10.28
N GLU A 72 -5.72 2.14 8.98
CA GLU A 72 -6.48 1.25 8.12
C GLU A 72 -5.60 0.15 7.54
N LEU A 73 -6.22 -0.97 7.18
CA LEU A 73 -5.57 -2.10 6.53
C LEU A 73 -6.41 -2.53 5.32
N ALA A 74 -5.75 -2.65 4.17
CA ALA A 74 -6.27 -3.34 3.00
C ALA A 74 -5.57 -4.70 2.90
N GLY A 75 -6.34 -5.77 2.72
CA GLY A 75 -5.79 -7.11 2.55
C GLY A 75 -6.56 -7.88 1.49
N ILE A 76 -5.85 -8.63 0.65
CA ILE A 76 -6.47 -9.54 -0.31
C ILE A 76 -6.35 -10.97 0.20
N LYS A 77 -7.49 -11.66 0.25
CA LYS A 77 -7.60 -13.07 0.57
C LYS A 77 -8.58 -13.69 -0.40
N ASP A 78 -8.17 -14.80 -0.99
CA ASP A 78 -8.91 -15.46 -2.07
C ASP A 78 -9.17 -14.48 -3.24
N SER A 79 -10.43 -14.16 -3.54
CA SER A 79 -10.83 -13.21 -4.58
C SER A 79 -11.42 -11.91 -4.03
N SER A 80 -11.15 -11.57 -2.78
CA SER A 80 -11.81 -10.43 -2.12
C SER A 80 -10.81 -9.47 -1.48
N LEU A 81 -11.08 -8.18 -1.68
CA LEU A 81 -10.42 -7.10 -0.97
C LEU A 81 -11.18 -6.81 0.33
N TYR A 82 -10.49 -6.95 1.44
CA TYR A 82 -10.99 -6.63 2.77
C TYR A 82 -10.38 -5.31 3.24
N LEU A 83 -11.24 -4.38 3.66
CA LEU A 83 -10.85 -3.12 4.28
C LEU A 83 -11.20 -3.15 5.76
N TRP A 84 -10.23 -2.75 6.59
CA TRP A 84 -10.34 -2.68 8.03
C TRP A 84 -9.93 -1.31 8.54
N SER A 85 -10.57 -0.86 9.61
CA SER A 85 -10.13 0.30 10.38
C SER A 85 -9.85 -0.11 11.81
N ARG A 86 -8.74 0.35 12.37
CA ARG A 86 -8.44 0.23 13.80
C ARG A 86 -9.15 1.38 14.54
N MET A 87 -10.06 1.05 15.44
CA MET A 87 -10.86 2.02 16.19
C MET A 87 -11.03 1.58 17.63
N LEU A 88 -11.32 2.52 18.53
CA LEU A 88 -11.71 2.21 19.90
C LEU A 88 -13.10 1.57 19.91
N ASN A 89 -13.21 0.41 20.54
CA ASN A 89 -14.49 -0.20 20.83
C ASN A 89 -15.18 0.53 22.02
N PRO A 90 -16.45 0.23 22.33
CA PRO A 90 -17.17 0.88 23.43
C PRO A 90 -16.53 0.69 24.81
N GLU A 91 -15.67 -0.32 24.98
CA GLU A 91 -14.93 -0.61 26.20
C GLU A 91 -13.60 0.17 26.27
N GLY A 92 -13.26 0.94 25.23
CA GLY A 92 -12.04 1.74 25.16
C GLY A 92 -10.80 0.99 24.68
N ASN A 93 -10.96 -0.21 24.11
CA ASN A 93 -9.87 -0.99 23.55
C ASN A 93 -9.74 -0.77 22.04
N ASP A 94 -8.51 -0.65 21.54
CA ASP A 94 -8.26 -0.60 20.10
C ASP A 94 -8.59 -1.95 19.46
N GLU A 95 -9.51 -1.96 18.50
CA GLU A 95 -9.98 -3.16 17.80
C GLU A 95 -9.99 -2.94 16.28
N TRP A 96 -9.81 -4.02 15.52
CA TRP A 96 -10.00 -3.99 14.08
C TRP A 96 -11.48 -4.18 13.74
N ILE A 97 -12.06 -3.21 13.03
CA ILE A 97 -13.43 -3.28 12.53
C ILE A 97 -13.37 -3.45 11.02
N GLN A 98 -14.00 -4.50 10.49
CA GLN A 98 -14.14 -4.69 9.05
C GLN A 98 -15.09 -3.64 8.50
N THR A 99 -14.59 -2.74 7.66
CA THR A 99 -15.38 -1.61 7.15
C THR A 99 -16.05 -1.94 5.82
N ARG A 100 -15.40 -2.76 4.97
CA ARG A 100 -15.91 -3.12 3.65
C ARG A 100 -15.27 -4.41 3.15
N VAL A 101 -16.05 -5.20 2.42
CA VAL A 101 -15.55 -6.30 1.58
C VAL A 101 -15.95 -6.03 0.15
N VAL A 102 -15.05 -6.30 -0.78
CA VAL A 102 -15.24 -6.06 -2.20
C VAL A 102 -14.78 -7.29 -2.97
N GLU A 103 -15.69 -7.90 -3.71
CA GLU A 103 -15.39 -9.02 -4.59
C GLU A 103 -14.66 -8.52 -5.83
N LEU A 104 -13.46 -9.05 -6.07
CA LEU A 104 -12.60 -8.61 -7.15
C LEU A 104 -13.03 -9.21 -8.49
N ASP A 105 -13.61 -10.41 -8.48
CA ASP A 105 -14.07 -11.14 -9.67
C ASP A 105 -15.14 -10.35 -10.46
N GLU A 106 -15.95 -9.53 -9.78
CA GLU A 106 -16.97 -8.70 -10.43
C GLU A 106 -16.40 -7.39 -10.99
N LEU A 107 -15.40 -6.81 -10.31
CA LEU A 107 -14.79 -5.53 -10.68
C LEU A 107 -13.83 -5.64 -11.85
N PHE A 108 -13.18 -6.79 -11.91
CA PHE A 108 -12.24 -7.14 -12.91
C PHE A 108 -12.95 -8.05 -13.90
N SER A 109 -13.45 -7.52 -15.01
CA SER A 109 -13.73 -8.35 -16.21
C SER A 109 -12.44 -8.97 -16.81
N ILE A 110 -11.41 -9.11 -15.98
CA ILE A 110 -10.13 -9.70 -16.27
C ILE A 110 -10.41 -11.17 -16.51
N ASP A 111 -9.89 -11.64 -17.63
CA ASP A 111 -9.79 -13.04 -17.96
C ASP A 111 -9.47 -13.88 -16.70
N LYS A 112 -10.24 -14.94 -16.45
CA LYS A 112 -10.16 -15.81 -15.26
C LYS A 112 -8.77 -16.46 -15.06
N SER A 113 -7.83 -16.15 -15.95
CA SER A 113 -6.41 -16.47 -15.91
C SER A 113 -5.59 -15.61 -14.92
N CYS A 114 -6.05 -14.43 -14.49
CA CYS A 114 -5.37 -13.62 -13.47
C CYS A 114 -5.67 -14.12 -12.05
N LYS A 115 -4.95 -15.16 -11.62
CA LYS A 115 -5.24 -15.87 -10.36
C LYS A 115 -4.74 -15.19 -9.09
N HIS A 116 -3.93 -14.14 -9.20
CA HIS A 116 -3.36 -13.47 -8.02
C HIS A 116 -3.37 -11.96 -8.16
N VAL A 117 -4.13 -11.31 -7.28
CA VAL A 117 -4.16 -9.86 -7.07
C VAL A 117 -3.55 -9.57 -5.70
N PHE A 118 -2.74 -8.51 -5.60
CA PHE A 118 -2.19 -8.04 -4.33
C PHE A 118 -2.22 -6.51 -4.27
N VAL A 119 -2.28 -5.98 -3.06
CA VAL A 119 -2.22 -4.53 -2.83
C VAL A 119 -0.77 -4.08 -2.96
N SER A 120 -0.46 -3.21 -3.91
CA SER A 120 0.92 -2.82 -4.24
C SER A 120 1.30 -1.42 -3.77
N GLY A 121 0.34 -0.57 -3.39
CA GLY A 121 0.63 0.77 -2.86
C GLY A 121 -0.61 1.57 -2.46
N PHE A 122 -0.40 2.71 -1.80
CA PHE A 122 -1.44 3.64 -1.40
C PHE A 122 -1.02 5.08 -1.69
N ALA A 123 -1.95 5.86 -2.22
CA ALA A 123 -1.80 7.28 -2.53
C ALA A 123 -2.57 8.11 -1.49
N GLU A 124 -1.84 8.56 -0.45
CA GLU A 124 -2.38 9.19 0.76
C GLU A 124 -3.30 10.39 0.50
N ASP A 125 -2.90 11.30 -0.38
CA ASP A 125 -3.64 12.55 -0.60
C ASP A 125 -4.99 12.33 -1.33
N VAL A 126 -5.12 11.25 -2.11
CA VAL A 126 -6.28 11.00 -2.99
C VAL A 126 -7.17 9.86 -2.51
N GLY A 127 -6.69 9.00 -1.61
CA GLY A 127 -7.48 7.88 -1.07
C GLY A 127 -7.63 6.72 -2.06
N PHE A 128 -6.58 6.45 -2.83
CA PHE A 128 -6.53 5.34 -3.78
C PHE A 128 -5.52 4.29 -3.32
N ILE A 129 -5.88 3.02 -3.51
CA ILE A 129 -4.91 1.92 -3.43
C ILE A 129 -4.61 1.41 -4.84
N TYR A 130 -3.41 0.89 -5.02
CA TYR A 130 -3.01 0.19 -6.23
C TYR A 130 -3.12 -1.31 -6.01
N LEU A 131 -3.70 -1.98 -7.00
CA LEU A 131 -3.86 -3.42 -7.06
C LEU A 131 -3.06 -3.92 -8.26
N SER A 132 -2.11 -4.80 -8.02
CA SER A 132 -1.29 -5.39 -9.08
C SER A 132 -1.66 -6.86 -9.27
N THR A 133 -1.59 -7.32 -10.51
CA THR A 133 -1.78 -8.72 -10.88
C THR A 133 -0.45 -9.37 -11.25
N ASN A 134 -0.43 -10.70 -11.27
CA ASN A 134 0.70 -11.49 -11.74
C ASN A 134 0.99 -11.39 -13.24
N ASN A 135 0.09 -10.78 -14.02
CA ASN A 135 0.25 -10.54 -15.46
C ASN A 135 0.67 -9.08 -15.73
N ASP A 136 1.34 -8.46 -14.77
CA ASP A 136 1.91 -7.12 -14.82
C ASP A 136 0.90 -5.98 -15.06
N VAL A 137 -0.37 -6.22 -14.73
CA VAL A 137 -1.42 -5.21 -14.85
C VAL A 137 -1.60 -4.49 -13.51
N VAL A 138 -1.63 -3.16 -13.58
CA VAL A 138 -1.89 -2.32 -12.41
C VAL A 138 -3.26 -1.66 -12.54
N PHE A 139 -4.03 -1.76 -11.46
CA PHE A 139 -5.30 -1.10 -11.28
C PHE A 139 -5.22 -0.10 -10.13
N MET A 140 -5.96 0.98 -10.30
CA MET A 140 -6.24 1.95 -9.24
C MET A 140 -7.64 1.67 -8.72
N PHE A 141 -7.77 1.50 -7.40
CA PHE A 141 -9.04 1.31 -6.70
C PHE A 141 -9.31 2.53 -5.82
N GLU A 142 -10.44 3.21 -6.08
CA GLU A 142 -10.89 4.34 -5.27
C GLU A 142 -11.63 3.86 -4.02
N LEU A 143 -11.06 4.09 -2.83
CA LEU A 143 -11.58 3.55 -1.56
C LEU A 143 -13.04 3.97 -1.28
N LYS A 144 -13.41 5.20 -1.66
CA LYS A 144 -14.74 5.74 -1.42
C LYS A 144 -15.79 5.16 -2.37
N SER A 145 -15.58 5.32 -3.67
CA SER A 145 -16.57 4.94 -4.69
C SER A 145 -16.53 3.43 -5.00
N GLY A 146 -15.43 2.75 -4.70
CA GLY A 146 -15.16 1.39 -5.15
C GLY A 146 -14.87 1.28 -6.66
N ARG A 147 -14.68 2.40 -7.35
CA ARG A 147 -14.36 2.40 -8.79
C ARG A 147 -12.96 1.86 -9.02
N VAL A 148 -12.86 1.03 -10.05
CA VAL A 148 -11.60 0.46 -10.53
C VAL A 148 -11.25 1.09 -11.86
N THR A 149 -9.98 1.44 -12.04
CA THR A 149 -9.43 1.92 -13.31
C THR A 149 -8.13 1.22 -13.60
N LYS A 150 -7.99 0.62 -14.79
CA LYS A 150 -6.72 0.08 -15.28
C LYS A 150 -5.79 1.24 -15.61
N VAL A 151 -4.58 1.26 -15.05
CA VAL A 151 -3.63 2.37 -15.21
C VAL A 151 -2.33 1.97 -15.92
N SER A 152 -1.99 0.69 -15.99
CA SER A 152 -0.80 0.22 -16.72
C SER A 152 -0.86 -1.27 -17.07
N GLU A 153 -0.13 -1.68 -18.10
CA GLU A 153 0.11 -3.07 -18.54
C GLU A 153 1.60 -3.48 -18.43
N LEU A 154 2.43 -2.71 -17.72
CA LEU A 154 3.89 -2.88 -17.70
C LEU A 154 4.48 -3.06 -16.29
N GLY A 155 3.69 -3.42 -15.29
CA GLY A 155 4.11 -3.40 -13.89
C GLY A 155 4.31 -4.79 -13.29
N GLY A 156 5.56 -5.26 -13.24
CA GLY A 156 5.97 -6.45 -12.47
C GLY A 156 5.52 -6.46 -11.00
N PHE A 157 5.86 -7.54 -10.28
CA PHE A 157 5.66 -7.70 -8.83
C PHE A 157 6.49 -6.71 -7.99
N TYR A 158 6.20 -5.42 -8.09
CA TYR A 158 6.95 -4.37 -7.42
C TYR A 158 6.05 -3.48 -6.57
N PRO A 159 6.55 -2.98 -5.43
CA PRO A 159 5.88 -1.93 -4.66
C PRO A 159 5.69 -0.70 -5.55
N ILE A 160 4.49 -0.12 -5.49
CA ILE A 160 4.17 1.13 -6.16
C ILE A 160 4.28 2.25 -5.15
N PHE A 161 5.18 3.20 -5.43
CA PHE A 161 5.33 4.41 -4.65
C PHE A 161 4.73 5.58 -5.44
N PRO A 162 3.46 5.94 -5.22
CA PRO A 162 2.88 7.11 -5.87
C PRO A 162 3.58 8.37 -5.35
N PHE A 163 4.14 9.16 -6.27
CA PHE A 163 4.73 10.46 -5.97
C PHE A 163 3.74 11.56 -6.39
N ILE A 164 3.24 12.31 -5.42
CA ILE A 164 2.23 13.36 -5.65
C ILE A 164 2.85 14.76 -5.59
N LYS A 165 4.03 14.92 -4.95
CA LYS A 165 4.69 16.22 -4.79
C LYS A 165 6.16 16.13 -5.17
N PHE A 166 6.57 16.94 -6.15
CA PHE A 166 7.97 17.22 -6.44
C PHE A 166 8.32 18.54 -5.75
N TYR A 167 9.39 18.54 -4.95
CA TYR A 167 10.02 19.79 -4.58
C TYR A 167 10.80 20.28 -5.79
N THR A 168 10.26 21.30 -6.47
CA THR A 168 10.99 22.02 -7.51
C THR A 168 11.50 23.30 -6.85
N PRO A 169 12.77 23.37 -6.40
CA PRO A 169 13.30 24.63 -5.90
C PRO A 169 13.23 25.66 -7.02
N ASP A 170 12.55 26.78 -6.77
CA ASP A 170 12.40 27.89 -7.71
C ASP A 170 13.79 28.43 -8.08
N TYR A 171 14.37 27.95 -9.18
CA TYR A 171 15.44 28.66 -9.86
C TYR A 171 14.82 29.73 -10.75
N GLY A 172 14.43 30.85 -10.11
CA GLY A 172 14.25 32.20 -10.65
C GLY A 172 13.98 32.37 -12.15
N SER A 173 13.05 31.63 -12.74
CA SER A 173 12.58 31.86 -14.11
C SER A 173 11.15 31.35 -14.26
N THR A 174 10.25 32.27 -14.62
CA THR A 174 8.79 32.18 -14.62
C THR A 174 8.21 31.27 -15.71
N LYS A 175 8.77 30.08 -15.90
CA LYS A 175 8.20 29.06 -16.80
C LYS A 175 8.10 27.73 -16.06
N LEU A 176 6.87 27.32 -15.77
CA LEU A 176 6.59 25.95 -15.38
C LEU A 176 7.17 25.03 -16.46
N PRO A 177 8.00 24.02 -16.11
CA PRO A 177 8.38 23.02 -17.08
C PRO A 177 7.12 22.32 -17.61
N PRO A 178 7.09 21.93 -18.90
CA PRO A 178 5.98 21.16 -19.42
C PRO A 178 5.81 19.88 -18.59
N PRO A 179 4.59 19.33 -18.50
CA PRO A 179 4.35 18.07 -17.77
C PRO A 179 5.38 17.04 -18.23
N ALA A 180 6.21 16.58 -17.30
CA ALA A 180 7.26 15.63 -17.60
C ALA A 180 6.60 14.36 -18.15
N LYS A 181 6.91 14.02 -19.40
CA LYS A 181 6.61 12.70 -19.94
C LYS A 181 7.66 11.75 -19.39
N THR A 182 7.31 10.97 -18.38
CA THR A 182 8.26 10.03 -17.78
C THR A 182 8.48 8.84 -18.71
N CYS A 183 9.75 8.58 -19.02
CA CYS A 183 10.20 7.39 -19.73
C CYS A 183 10.48 6.28 -18.70
N PHE A 184 9.92 5.09 -18.91
CA PHE A 184 10.20 3.91 -18.08
C PHE A 184 11.51 3.28 -18.53
N THR A 185 12.56 3.35 -17.71
CA THR A 185 13.80 2.60 -17.97
C THR A 185 13.74 1.25 -17.28
N SER A 186 13.82 0.17 -18.05
CA SER A 186 13.89 -1.20 -17.53
C SER A 186 15.24 -1.44 -16.83
N GLY A 187 15.21 -1.55 -15.51
CA GLY A 187 16.34 -1.99 -14.70
C GLY A 187 16.01 -1.76 -13.25
N MET A 188 15.86 -2.85 -12.46
CA MET A 188 15.66 -2.87 -11.00
C MET A 188 15.14 -1.53 -10.44
N GLY A 189 13.90 -1.17 -10.76
CA GLY A 189 13.44 0.21 -10.67
C GLY A 189 12.11 0.33 -9.96
N ILE A 190 12.07 1.24 -8.98
CA ILE A 190 10.85 1.77 -8.38
C ILE A 190 9.89 2.24 -9.48
N VAL A 191 8.66 1.74 -9.50
CA VAL A 191 7.63 2.22 -10.43
C VAL A 191 6.94 3.45 -9.82
N ALA A 192 7.25 4.63 -10.38
CA ALA A 192 6.52 5.84 -10.08
C ALA A 192 5.29 5.92 -11.00
N VAL A 193 4.08 5.85 -10.43
CA VAL A 193 2.83 6.07 -11.15
C VAL A 193 2.36 7.49 -10.86
N GLN A 194 2.27 8.33 -11.88
CA GLN A 194 1.71 9.68 -11.76
C GLN A 194 0.19 9.60 -11.95
N SER A 195 -0.57 9.97 -10.91
CA SER A 195 -2.02 10.16 -11.01
C SER A 195 -2.30 11.52 -11.68
N SER A 196 -2.68 11.54 -12.95
CA SER A 196 -3.21 12.74 -13.59
C SER A 196 -4.71 12.85 -13.31
N ILE A 197 -5.09 13.75 -12.40
CA ILE A 197 -6.49 14.18 -12.25
C ILE A 197 -6.76 15.18 -13.39
N LYS A 198 -7.62 14.84 -14.34
CA LYS A 198 -8.22 15.86 -15.21
C LYS A 198 -9.24 16.62 -14.35
N SER A 199 -9.00 17.92 -14.17
CA SER A 199 -9.92 18.88 -13.54
C SER A 199 -11.22 19.00 -14.32
#